data_AF-A0A085MUD4-F1
#
_entry.id   AF-A0A085MUD4-F1
#
_cell.length_a   1.000
_cell.length_b   1.000
_cell.length_c   1.000
_cell.angle_alpha   90.00
_cell.angle_beta   90.00
_cell.angle_gamma   90.00
#
_symmetry.space_group_name_H-M   'P 1'
#
loop_
_entity.id
_entity.type
_entity.pdbx_description
1 polymer ?
#
loop_
_entity_poly.entity_id
_entity_poly.type
_entity_poly.pdbx_seq_one_letter_code
_entity_poly.pdbx_strand_id
1 'polypeptide(L)'
;MDVTLNTLEKLLDGDPTLAQRTSLKTFHINRLVSCMKEANYFRFQELFYMQKSGAPMGSPLSPVLAEAFMEFLEDVAISTADTSITPTVFKRYVDVFAVIKSGKEEIFLEHLNSIFPNHISFTIEKEENGRLPFLGALVIRDGRRLKTTVCRKPTHSNRYLHFSSHH
;
A
#
# COMPACT_ATOMS: atom_id res chain seq x y z
N MET A 1 -4.38 7.69 -10.90
CA MET A 1 -5.52 8.40 -10.31
C MET A 1 -6.83 8.04 -10.98
N ASP A 2 -6.93 7.98 -12.32
CA ASP A 2 -8.19 7.60 -12.99
C ASP A 2 -8.67 6.20 -12.63
N VAL A 3 -7.76 5.22 -12.58
CA VAL A 3 -8.07 3.88 -12.05
C VAL A 3 -8.62 3.96 -10.62
N THR A 4 -7.97 4.73 -9.75
CA THR A 4 -8.39 4.95 -8.36
C THR A 4 -9.79 5.56 -8.26
N LEU A 5 -10.11 6.57 -9.08
CA LEU A 5 -11.43 7.20 -9.10
C LEU A 5 -12.52 6.22 -9.57
N ASN A 6 -12.23 5.42 -10.59
CA ASN A 6 -13.14 4.38 -11.06
C ASN A 6 -13.34 3.27 -10.02
N THR A 7 -12.28 2.87 -9.31
CA THR A 7 -12.36 1.93 -8.19
C THR A 7 -13.21 2.51 -7.06
N LEU A 8 -12.99 3.76 -6.68
CA LEU A 8 -13.77 4.45 -5.66
C LEU A 8 -15.25 4.52 -6.03
N GLU A 9 -15.57 4.84 -7.29
CA GLU A 9 -16.95 4.86 -7.78
C GLU A 9 -17.62 3.50 -7.65
N LYS A 10 -16.95 2.41 -8.07
CA LYS A 10 -17.46 1.04 -7.89
C LYS A 10 -17.69 0.67 -6.43
N LEU A 11 -16.78 1.05 -5.53
CA LEU A 11 -16.90 0.78 -4.10
C LEU A 11 -18.08 1.55 -3.48
N LEU A 12 -18.27 2.81 -3.88
CA LEU A 12 -19.36 3.65 -3.39
C LEU A 12 -20.73 3.18 -3.93
N ASP A 13 -20.81 2.82 -5.21
CA ASP A 13 -22.04 2.28 -5.80
C ASP A 13 -22.40 0.90 -5.25
N GLY A 14 -21.40 0.12 -4.85
CA GLY A 14 -21.57 -1.18 -4.21
C GLY A 14 -21.96 -1.11 -2.73
N ASP A 15 -21.93 0.07 -2.09
CA ASP A 15 -22.26 0.22 -0.67
C ASP A 15 -23.75 0.55 -0.45
N PRO A 16 -24.57 -0.41 0.03
CA PRO A 16 -25.99 -0.19 0.27
C PRO A 16 -26.27 0.80 1.42
N THR A 17 -25.27 1.08 2.26
CA THR A 17 -25.40 1.96 3.43
C THR A 17 -24.99 3.40 3.15
N LEU A 18 -24.48 3.72 1.95
CA LEU A 18 -23.94 5.04 1.62
C LEU A 18 -24.96 6.17 1.87
N ALA A 19 -26.22 5.96 1.44
CA ALA A 19 -27.30 6.93 1.61
C ALA A 19 -27.69 7.20 3.08
N GLN A 20 -27.32 6.31 4.00
CA GLN A 20 -27.53 6.51 5.44
C GLN A 20 -26.45 7.41 6.05
N ARG A 21 -25.25 7.44 5.44
CA ARG A 21 -24.08 8.17 5.93
C ARG A 21 -23.95 9.56 5.33
N THR A 22 -24.52 9.78 4.15
CA THR A 22 -24.45 11.08 3.45
C THR A 22 -25.59 11.25 2.45
N SER A 23 -25.97 12.51 2.20
CA SER A 23 -26.90 12.89 1.13
C SER A 23 -26.21 13.01 -0.24
N LEU A 24 -24.88 12.94 -0.29
CA LEU A 24 -24.12 13.00 -1.52
C LEU A 24 -24.22 11.68 -2.30
N LYS A 25 -24.49 11.77 -3.60
CA LYS A 25 -24.41 10.65 -4.53
C LYS A 25 -22.95 10.32 -4.84
N THR A 26 -22.69 9.10 -5.29
CA THR A 26 -21.35 8.65 -5.74
C THR A 26 -20.68 9.65 -6.68
N PHE A 27 -21.42 10.14 -7.69
CA PHE A 27 -20.95 11.17 -8.61
C PHE A 27 -20.42 12.43 -7.91
N HIS A 28 -21.12 12.94 -6.88
CA HIS A 28 -20.69 14.12 -6.14
C HIS A 28 -19.38 13.86 -5.38
N ILE A 29 -19.27 12.69 -4.73
CA ILE A 29 -18.07 12.30 -3.99
C ILE A 29 -16.89 12.15 -4.95
N ASN A 30 -17.08 11.45 -6.07
CA ASN A 30 -16.04 11.27 -7.08
C ASN A 30 -15.58 12.62 -7.65
N ARG A 31 -16.51 13.55 -7.89
CA ARG A 31 -16.18 14.91 -8.33
C ARG A 31 -15.35 15.67 -7.29
N LEU A 32 -15.70 15.60 -6.01
CA LEU A 32 -14.92 16.23 -4.93
C LEU A 32 -13.51 15.65 -4.83
N VAL A 33 -13.36 14.33 -4.97
CA VAL A 33 -12.05 13.67 -4.96
C VAL A 33 -11.24 14.05 -6.21
N SER A 34 -11.87 14.22 -7.37
CA SER A 34 -11.18 14.66 -8.60
C SER A 34 -10.53 16.03 -8.47
N CYS A 35 -11.01 16.90 -7.57
CA CYS A 35 -10.37 18.18 -7.27
C CYS A 35 -8.92 18.00 -6.77
N MET A 36 -8.57 16.84 -6.18
CA MET A 36 -7.19 16.52 -5.82
C MET A 36 -6.26 16.36 -7.02
N LYS A 37 -6.77 16.13 -8.23
CA LYS A 37 -5.96 16.13 -9.46
C LYS A 37 -5.66 17.56 -9.92
N GLU A 38 -6.60 18.47 -9.70
CA GLU A 38 -6.55 19.84 -10.20
C GLU A 38 -5.83 20.79 -9.22
N ALA A 39 -5.96 20.52 -7.92
CA ALA A 39 -5.43 21.35 -6.83
C ALA A 39 -4.27 20.69 -6.07
N ASN A 40 -3.34 20.04 -6.78
CA ASN A 40 -2.15 19.40 -6.18
C ASN A 40 -0.83 20.14 -6.45
N TYR A 41 -0.91 21.46 -6.54
CA TYR A 41 0.29 22.30 -6.64
C TYR A 41 0.81 22.67 -5.24
N PHE A 42 2.13 22.73 -5.10
CA PHE A 42 2.80 23.22 -3.90
C PHE A 42 3.97 24.13 -4.27
N ARG A 43 4.31 25.05 -3.37
CA ARG A 43 5.45 25.97 -3.54
C ARG A 43 6.64 25.51 -2.73
N PHE A 44 7.80 25.39 -3.37
CA PHE A 44 9.06 25.10 -2.71
C PHE A 44 10.16 25.96 -3.34
N GLN A 45 10.96 26.67 -2.53
CA GLN A 45 12.00 27.58 -3.02
C GLN A 45 11.50 28.56 -4.10
N GLU A 46 10.32 29.17 -3.88
CA GLU A 46 9.66 30.08 -4.83
C GLU A 46 9.26 29.48 -6.19
N LEU A 47 9.41 28.16 -6.37
CA LEU A 47 8.95 27.43 -7.54
C LEU A 47 7.66 26.67 -7.25
N PHE A 48 6.77 26.62 -8.24
CA PHE A 48 5.55 25.83 -8.19
C PHE A 48 5.77 24.45 -8.81
N TYR A 49 5.38 23.43 -8.06
CA TYR A 49 5.44 22.04 -8.49
C TYR A 49 4.05 21.45 -8.47
N MET A 50 3.82 20.48 -9.37
CA MET A 50 2.56 19.76 -9.48
C MET A 50 2.86 18.27 -9.58
N GLN A 51 2.15 17.47 -8.80
CA GLN A 51 2.30 16.02 -8.87
C GLN A 51 1.54 15.47 -10.08
N LYS A 52 2.27 14.93 -11.07
CA LYS A 52 1.67 14.41 -12.31
C LYS A 52 0.99 13.04 -12.13
N SER A 53 1.45 12.24 -11.17
CA SER A 53 0.93 10.90 -10.91
C SER A 53 0.97 10.58 -9.42
N GLY A 54 -0.02 9.81 -8.96
CA GLY A 54 -0.22 9.46 -7.55
C GLY A 54 -1.06 10.50 -6.79
N ALA A 55 -1.35 10.17 -5.53
CA ALA A 55 -2.08 11.05 -4.63
C ALA A 55 -1.11 12.07 -3.97
N PRO A 56 -1.51 13.35 -3.82
CA PRO A 56 -0.66 14.39 -3.23
C PRO A 56 -0.27 14.07 -1.80
N MET A 57 1.02 14.11 -1.49
CA MET A 57 1.49 13.98 -0.11
C MET A 57 0.92 15.13 0.75
N GLY A 58 0.45 14.80 1.96
CA GLY A 58 -0.13 15.78 2.89
C GLY A 58 -1.64 16.02 2.72
N SER A 59 -2.28 15.52 1.67
CA SER A 59 -3.74 15.54 1.62
C SER A 59 -4.34 14.48 2.57
N PRO A 60 -5.37 14.83 3.37
CA PRO A 60 -6.03 13.88 4.27
C PRO A 60 -6.75 12.74 3.53
N LEU A 61 -7.07 12.93 2.25
CA LEU A 61 -7.72 11.91 1.42
C LEU A 61 -6.72 10.94 0.78
N SER A 62 -5.44 11.34 0.64
CA SER A 62 -4.44 10.54 -0.07
C SER A 62 -4.25 9.12 0.51
N PRO A 63 -4.19 8.92 1.84
CA PRO A 63 -4.07 7.57 2.40
C PRO A 63 -5.24 6.67 1.98
N VAL A 64 -6.48 7.15 2.08
CA VAL A 64 -7.67 6.36 1.74
C VAL A 64 -7.70 6.00 0.25
N LEU A 65 -7.29 6.92 -0.62
CA LEU A 65 -7.24 6.67 -2.06
C LEU A 65 -6.12 5.72 -2.45
N ALA A 66 -4.96 5.80 -1.78
CA ALA A 66 -3.88 4.85 -1.94
C ALA A 66 -4.34 3.44 -1.52
N GLU A 67 -5.02 3.33 -0.38
CA GLU A 67 -5.58 2.06 0.11
C GLU A 67 -6.60 1.48 -0.87
N ALA A 68 -7.58 2.26 -1.34
CA ALA A 68 -8.59 1.79 -2.29
C ALA A 68 -7.97 1.30 -3.61
N PHE A 69 -6.93 1.99 -4.10
CA PHE A 69 -6.21 1.55 -5.29
C PHE A 69 -5.42 0.26 -5.02
N MET A 70 -4.72 0.18 -3.89
CA MET A 70 -3.93 -1.00 -3.55
C MET A 70 -4.81 -2.23 -3.34
N GLU A 71 -5.97 -2.10 -2.69
CA GLU A 71 -6.94 -3.19 -2.54
C GLU A 71 -7.42 -3.71 -3.90
N PHE A 72 -7.72 -2.82 -4.85
CA PHE A 72 -8.04 -3.22 -6.22
C PHE A 72 -6.88 -3.96 -6.90
N LEU A 73 -5.65 -3.46 -6.77
CA LEU A 73 -4.47 -4.09 -7.37
C LEU A 73 -4.24 -5.48 -6.76
N GLU A 74 -4.42 -5.63 -5.44
CA GLU A 74 -4.30 -6.89 -4.72
C GLU A 74 -5.37 -7.90 -5.14
N ASP A 75 -6.63 -7.46 -5.30
CA ASP A 75 -7.70 -8.31 -5.80
C ASP A 75 -7.41 -8.83 -7.20
N VAL A 76 -6.93 -7.96 -8.10
CA VAL A 76 -6.44 -8.38 -9.43
C VAL A 76 -5.27 -9.34 -9.31
N ALA A 77 -4.30 -9.07 -8.43
CA ALA A 77 -3.12 -9.92 -8.26
C ALA A 77 -3.47 -11.33 -7.83
N ILE A 78 -4.35 -11.47 -6.84
CA ILE A 78 -4.73 -12.78 -6.30
C ILE A 78 -5.69 -13.51 -7.25
N SER A 79 -6.64 -12.81 -7.88
CA SER A 79 -7.62 -13.45 -8.78
C SER A 79 -7.03 -13.93 -10.10
N THR A 80 -5.97 -13.28 -10.59
CA THR A 80 -5.31 -13.62 -11.87
C THR A 80 -4.08 -14.50 -11.72
N ALA A 81 -3.58 -14.71 -10.50
CA ALA A 81 -2.45 -15.57 -10.25
C ALA A 81 -2.80 -17.05 -10.46
N ASP A 82 -1.86 -17.82 -11.01
CA ASP A 82 -1.98 -19.28 -11.05
C ASP A 82 -2.02 -19.84 -9.62
N THR A 83 -2.85 -20.86 -9.38
CA THR A 83 -3.00 -21.49 -8.06
C THR A 83 -1.68 -22.03 -7.50
N SER A 84 -0.73 -22.40 -8.36
CA SER A 84 0.60 -22.88 -7.97
C SER A 84 1.54 -21.79 -7.43
N ILE A 85 1.26 -20.52 -7.69
CA ILE A 85 2.04 -19.37 -7.24
C ILE A 85 1.28 -18.48 -6.25
N THR A 86 -0.02 -18.73 -6.06
CA THR A 86 -0.87 -17.95 -5.16
C THR A 86 -0.41 -18.10 -3.71
N PRO A 87 -0.18 -16.99 -2.98
CA PRO A 87 0.18 -17.02 -1.57
C PRO A 87 -0.92 -17.64 -0.70
N THR A 88 -0.52 -18.41 0.31
CA THR A 88 -1.45 -18.91 1.33
C THR A 88 -1.86 -17.84 2.34
N VAL A 89 -0.97 -16.86 2.55
CA VAL A 89 -1.21 -15.67 3.34
C VAL A 89 -0.73 -14.48 2.50
N PHE A 90 -1.55 -13.45 2.41
CA PHE A 90 -1.19 -12.16 1.82
C PHE A 90 -1.87 -11.07 2.64
N LYS A 91 -1.08 -10.28 3.37
CA LYS A 91 -1.57 -9.24 4.29
C LYS A 91 -0.74 -7.98 4.11
N ARG A 92 -1.39 -6.83 3.91
CA ARG A 92 -0.73 -5.55 3.75
C ARG A 92 -0.99 -4.64 4.94
N TYR A 93 0.08 -3.99 5.40
CA TYR A 93 0.03 -2.84 6.31
C TYR A 93 1.21 -1.94 5.94
N VAL A 94 0.99 -0.95 5.07
CA VAL A 94 2.06 -0.26 4.33
C VAL A 94 2.83 -1.20 3.39
N ASP A 95 3.54 -2.19 3.94
CA ASP A 95 4.22 -3.26 3.22
C ASP A 95 3.41 -4.56 3.25
N VAL A 96 3.75 -5.50 2.37
CA VAL A 96 3.09 -6.80 2.23
C VAL A 96 3.87 -7.89 2.98
N PHE A 97 3.16 -8.63 3.83
CA PHE A 97 3.61 -9.90 4.40
C PHE A 97 2.92 -11.06 3.66
N ALA A 98 3.70 -11.94 3.05
CA ALA A 98 3.18 -13.06 2.27
C ALA A 98 3.83 -14.40 2.65
N VAL A 99 3.04 -15.48 2.63
CA VAL A 99 3.52 -16.86 2.80
C VAL A 99 3.27 -17.61 1.50
N ILE A 100 4.35 -17.89 0.78
CA ILE A 100 4.34 -18.47 -0.56
C ILE A 100 5.09 -19.81 -0.51
N LYS A 101 4.75 -20.72 -1.43
CA LYS A 101 5.48 -21.97 -1.60
C LYS A 101 6.93 -21.68 -2.00
N SER A 102 7.88 -22.34 -1.33
CA SER A 102 9.30 -22.12 -1.60
C SER A 102 9.65 -22.40 -3.07
N GLY A 103 10.40 -21.49 -3.68
CA GLY A 103 10.78 -21.50 -5.09
C GLY A 103 9.76 -20.86 -6.04
N LYS A 104 8.65 -20.31 -5.52
CA LYS A 104 7.61 -19.62 -6.32
C LYS A 104 7.57 -18.11 -6.08
N GLU A 105 8.36 -17.59 -5.14
CA GLU A 105 8.34 -16.20 -4.70
C GLU A 105 8.69 -15.24 -5.84
N GLU A 106 9.71 -15.56 -6.65
CA GLU A 106 10.10 -14.72 -7.81
C GLU A 106 9.04 -14.71 -8.91
N ILE A 107 8.44 -15.86 -9.20
CA ILE A 107 7.40 -15.96 -10.23
C ILE A 107 6.18 -15.13 -9.80
N PHE A 108 5.83 -15.17 -8.51
CA PHE A 108 4.75 -14.33 -7.99
C PHE A 108 5.13 -12.83 -8.01
N LEU A 109 6.39 -12.49 -7.75
CA LEU A 109 6.87 -11.11 -7.88
C LEU A 109 6.80 -10.60 -9.33
N GLU A 110 7.20 -11.42 -10.30
CA GLU A 110 7.07 -11.13 -11.73
C GLU A 110 5.61 -10.90 -12.11
N HIS A 111 4.70 -11.75 -11.62
CA HIS A 111 3.26 -11.59 -11.78
C HIS A 111 2.78 -10.25 -11.22
N LEU A 112 3.11 -9.92 -9.96
CA LEU A 112 2.75 -8.64 -9.33
C LEU A 112 3.21 -7.43 -10.17
N ASN A 113 4.45 -7.47 -10.64
CA ASN A 113 5.04 -6.39 -11.43
C ASN A 113 4.48 -6.30 -12.86
N SER A 114 3.81 -7.35 -13.35
CA SER A 114 3.15 -7.36 -14.66
C SER A 114 1.77 -6.69 -14.67
N ILE A 115 1.12 -6.55 -13.52
CA ILE A 115 -0.27 -6.06 -13.41
C ILE A 115 -0.37 -4.57 -13.71
N PHE A 116 0.59 -3.78 -13.21
CA PHE A 116 0.59 -2.33 -13.38
C PHE A 116 1.99 -1.79 -13.72
N PRO A 117 2.53 -2.21 -14.89
CA PRO A 117 3.92 -1.97 -15.25
C PRO A 117 4.20 -0.48 -15.41
N ASN A 118 5.45 -0.07 -15.14
CA ASN A 118 5.94 1.32 -15.19
C ASN A 118 5.31 2.30 -14.19
N HIS A 119 4.37 1.84 -13.36
CA HIS A 119 3.69 2.67 -12.37
C HIS A 119 3.94 2.21 -10.95
N ILE A 120 3.90 0.89 -10.71
CA ILE A 120 4.22 0.28 -9.43
C ILE A 120 5.22 -0.83 -9.66
N SER A 121 6.23 -0.89 -8.81
CA SER A 121 7.19 -1.98 -8.77
C SER A 121 7.28 -2.48 -7.34
N PHE A 122 6.96 -3.75 -7.17
CA PHE A 122 7.18 -4.51 -5.96
C PHE A 122 8.61 -5.02 -5.93
N THR A 123 9.13 -5.14 -4.72
CA THR A 123 10.35 -5.88 -4.38
C THR A 123 10.00 -6.86 -3.27
N ILE A 124 10.83 -7.90 -3.10
CA ILE A 124 10.65 -8.88 -2.03
C ILE A 124 11.92 -8.98 -1.19
N GLU A 125 11.74 -9.09 0.12
CA GLU A 125 12.74 -9.63 1.03
C GLU A 125 12.32 -11.08 1.36
N LYS A 126 13.25 -12.02 1.23
CA LYS A 126 12.98 -13.45 1.49
C LYS A 126 13.36 -13.80 2.92
N GLU A 127 12.64 -14.77 3.47
CA GLU A 127 12.99 -15.33 4.78
C GLU A 127 14.35 -16.04 4.68
N GLU A 128 15.28 -15.70 5.58
CA GLU A 128 16.58 -16.36 5.71
C GLU A 128 16.71 -16.99 7.09
N ASN A 129 17.02 -18.30 7.14
CA ASN A 129 17.24 -19.05 8.39
C ASN A 129 16.10 -18.91 9.43
N GLY A 130 14.84 -18.94 8.99
CA GLY A 130 13.71 -18.78 9.91
C GLY A 130 13.35 -17.33 10.21
N ARG A 131 13.98 -16.33 9.58
CA ARG A 131 13.91 -14.93 9.99
C ARG A 131 13.58 -14.00 8.82
N LEU A 132 12.68 -13.04 9.06
CA LEU A 132 12.28 -12.03 8.07
C LEU A 132 12.08 -10.68 8.76
N PRO A 133 12.83 -9.63 8.40
CA PRO A 133 12.53 -8.27 8.79
C PRO A 133 11.18 -7.81 8.20
N PHE A 134 10.33 -7.19 9.00
CA PHE A 134 9.07 -6.61 8.55
C PHE A 134 8.68 -5.43 9.44
N LEU A 135 8.59 -4.22 8.87
CA LEU A 135 8.14 -2.99 9.54
C LEU A 135 8.80 -2.69 10.90
N GLY A 136 10.11 -2.93 11.01
CA GLY A 136 10.87 -2.71 12.25
C GLY A 136 10.77 -3.84 13.27
N ALA A 137 10.04 -4.91 12.98
CA ALA A 137 10.08 -6.17 13.71
C ALA A 137 10.92 -7.21 12.94
N LEU A 138 11.55 -8.12 13.67
CA LEU A 138 12.15 -9.33 13.12
C LEU A 138 11.17 -10.47 13.40
N VAL A 139 10.53 -10.98 12.36
CA VAL A 139 9.64 -12.14 12.43
C VAL A 139 10.51 -13.39 12.43
N ILE A 140 10.32 -14.27 13.41
CA ILE A 140 11.08 -15.50 13.61
C ILE A 140 10.11 -16.67 13.62
N ARG A 141 10.31 -17.62 12.71
CA ARG A 141 9.57 -18.87 12.63
C ARG A 141 10.06 -19.84 13.70
N ASP A 142 9.17 -20.24 14.60
CA ASP A 142 9.43 -21.18 15.69
C ASP A 142 8.44 -22.34 15.62
N GLY A 143 8.79 -23.34 14.81
CA GLY A 143 7.90 -24.46 14.49
C GLY A 143 6.61 -23.98 13.80
N ARG A 144 5.49 -24.09 14.52
CA ARG A 144 4.15 -23.63 14.05
C ARG A 144 3.76 -22.23 14.57
N ARG A 145 4.67 -21.52 15.23
CA ARG A 145 4.43 -20.20 15.82
C ARG A 145 5.34 -19.16 15.19
N LEU A 146 4.93 -17.90 15.28
CA LEU A 146 5.76 -16.76 14.98
C LEU A 146 6.15 -16.08 16.29
N LYS A 147 7.44 -15.79 16.44
CA LYS A 147 7.98 -14.89 17.47
C LYS A 147 8.39 -13.60 16.79
N THR A 148 8.31 -12.48 17.50
CA THR A 148 8.77 -11.19 17.00
C THR A 148 9.77 -10.59 17.98
N THR A 149 10.81 -9.97 17.44
CA THR A 149 11.73 -9.12 18.21
C THR A 149 11.91 -7.78 17.49
N VAL A 150 12.59 -6.81 18.12
CA VAL A 150 12.88 -5.53 17.45
C VAL A 150 13.95 -5.74 16.40
N CYS A 151 13.69 -5.35 15.15
CA CYS A 151 14.68 -5.33 14.09
C CYS A 151 15.35 -3.95 14.03
N ARG A 152 16.67 -3.90 14.25
CA ARG A 152 17.46 -2.68 14.14
C ARG A 152 18.29 -2.73 12.87
N LYS A 153 18.20 -1.68 12.04
CA LYS A 153 19.09 -1.53 10.88
C LYS A 153 20.55 -1.47 11.34
N PRO A 154 21.53 -1.94 10.55
CA PRO A 154 22.95 -1.87 10.92
C PRO A 154 23.44 -0.45 11.21
N THR A 155 22.80 0.55 10.61
CA THR A 155 23.09 1.98 10.79
C THR A 155 22.45 2.59 12.05
N HIS A 156 21.78 1.78 12.90
CA HIS A 156 21.13 2.29 14.10
C HIS A 156 22.16 2.81 15.11
N SER A 157 22.20 4.14 15.28
CA SER A 157 23.17 4.84 16.12
C SER A 157 22.82 4.86 17.62
N ASN A 158 21.70 4.25 18.03
CA ASN A 158 21.11 4.38 19.38
C ASN A 158 20.86 5.84 19.81
N ARG A 159 20.81 6.78 18.87
CA ARG A 159 20.46 8.17 19.15
C ARG A 159 18.94 8.30 19.13
N TYR A 160 18.40 8.78 20.25
CA TYR A 160 16.99 9.09 20.38
C TYR A 160 16.77 10.60 20.23
N LEU A 161 15.56 10.98 19.85
CA LEU A 161 15.13 12.37 19.92
C LEU A 161 15.31 12.85 21.36
N HIS A 162 15.89 14.04 21.52
CA HIS A 162 16.04 14.65 22.82
C HIS A 162 14.66 14.90 23.42
N PHE A 163 14.45 14.66 24.70
CA PHE A 163 13.13 14.80 25.34
C PHE A 163 12.48 16.17 25.09
N SER A 164 13.29 17.23 24.94
CA SER A 164 12.82 18.59 24.67
C SER A 164 12.66 18.94 23.18
N SER A 165 12.89 18.00 22.25
CA SER A 165 12.47 18.20 20.86
C SER A 165 10.96 18.05 20.83
N HIS A 166 10.24 19.13 20.53
CA HIS A 166 8.77 19.17 20.45
C HIS A 166 8.26 18.48 19.17
N HIS A 167 8.77 17.27 18.91
CA HIS A 167 8.46 16.46 17.75
C HIS A 167 7.17 15.65 17.96
#